data_AF-W4N872-F1
#
_entry.id   AF-W4N872-F1
#
_cell.length_a   1.000
_cell.length_b   1.000
_cell.length_c   1.000
_cell.angle_alpha   90.00
_cell.angle_beta   90.00
_cell.angle_gamma   90.00
#
_symmetry.space_group_name_H-M   'P 1'
#
loop_
_entity.id
_entity.type
_entity.pdbx_description
1 polymer ?
#
loop_
_entity_poly.entity_id
_entity_poly.type
_entity_poly.pdbx_seq_one_letter_code
_entity_poly.pdbx_strand_id
1 'polypeptide(L)' 'MTPKTRRALRLIALICLIVAILLAVAIVAGMLYLQRGSYNPLDSLVLIAVCMMVAICPVCLLTAIVLLVVQLIAGFISR' A
#
# COMPACT_ATOMS: atom_id res chain seq x y z
N MET A 1 2.89 -13.93 -22.43
CA MET A 1 3.69 -13.29 -21.35
C MET A 1 5.02 -14.02 -21.24
N THR A 2 6.16 -13.33 -21.35
CA THR A 2 7.46 -13.99 -21.15
C THR A 2 7.65 -14.37 -19.67
N PRO A 3 8.41 -15.43 -19.33
CA PRO A 3 8.66 -15.82 -17.94
C PRO A 3 9.33 -14.73 -17.12
N LYS A 4 10.15 -13.88 -17.76
CA LYS A 4 10.80 -12.72 -17.15
C LYS A 4 9.76 -11.67 -16.72
N THR A 5 8.81 -11.34 -17.59
CA THR A 5 7.73 -10.38 -17.29
C THR A 5 6.82 -10.86 -16.14
N ARG A 6 6.51 -12.17 -16.08
CA ARG A 6 5.69 -12.75 -14.99
C ARG A 6 6.39 -12.65 -13.63
N ARG A 7 7.71 -12.89 -13.58
CA ARG A 7 8.50 -12.74 -12.34
C ARG A 7 8.58 -11.27 -11.90
N ALA A 8 8.81 -10.36 -12.84
CA ALA A 8 8.83 -8.92 -12.54
C ALA A 8 7.48 -8.44 -11.98
N LEU A 9 6.35 -8.81 -12.59
CA LEU A 9 5.03 -8.46 -12.08
C LEU A 9 4.77 -9.00 -10.67
N ARG A 10 5.23 -10.22 -10.35
CA ARG A 10 5.12 -10.79 -8.99
C ARG A 10 5.88 -9.98 -7.96
N LEU A 11 7.12 -9.61 -8.28
CA LEU A 11 7.95 -8.79 -7.40
C LEU A 11 7.30 -7.41 -7.17
N ILE A 12 6.83 -6.76 -8.24
CA ILE A 12 6.16 -5.45 -8.14
C ILE A 12 4.90 -5.56 -7.29
N ALA A 13 4.07 -6.58 -7.50
CA ALA A 13 2.86 -6.79 -6.69
C ALA A 13 3.18 -7.02 -5.21
N LEU A 14 4.22 -7.81 -4.90
CA LEU A 14 4.71 -8.04 -3.53
C LEU A 14 5.21 -6.76 -2.87
N ILE A 15 6.03 -5.98 -3.57
CA ILE A 15 6.54 -4.70 -3.07
C ILE A 15 5.38 -3.76 -2.78
N CYS A 16 4.41 -3.66 -3.70
CA CYS A 16 3.26 -2.79 -3.53
C CYS A 16 2.39 -3.20 -2.33
N LEU A 17 2.24 -4.50 -2.11
CA LEU A 17 1.52 -5.05 -0.95
C LEU A 17 2.26 -4.77 0.37
N ILE A 18 3.57 -4.95 0.41
CA ILE A 18 4.39 -4.61 1.58
C ILE A 18 4.29 -3.12 1.90
N VAL A 19 4.40 -2.26 0.89
CA VAL A 19 4.28 -0.81 1.04
C VAL A 19 2.88 -0.42 1.56
N ALA A 20 1.82 -1.04 1.04
CA ALA A 20 0.45 -0.81 1.52
C ALA A 20 0.29 -1.19 3.00
N ILE A 21 0.84 -2.33 3.44
CA ILE A 21 0.81 -2.74 4.85
C ILE A 21 1.59 -1.75 5.73
N LEU A 22 2.79 -1.36 5.31
CA LEU A 22 3.60 -0.38 6.06
C LEU A 22 2.90 0.97 6.19
N LEU A 23 2.26 1.44 5.11
CA LEU A 23 1.43 2.65 5.11
C LEU A 23 0.25 2.52 6.09
N ALA A 24 -0.46 1.39 6.08
CA ALA A 24 -1.57 1.15 7.00
C ALA A 24 -1.10 1.20 8.47
N VAL A 25 0.04 0.58 8.79
CA VAL A 25 0.64 0.63 10.13
C VAL A 25 1.03 2.06 10.50
N ALA A 26 1.65 2.81 9.59
CA ALA A 26 2.03 4.20 9.82
C ALA A 26 0.82 5.11 10.06
N ILE A 27 -0.28 4.91 9.33
CA ILE A 27 -1.55 5.62 9.53
C ILE A 27 -2.08 5.35 10.94
N VAL A 28 -2.17 4.08 11.35
CA VAL A 28 -2.66 3.72 12.70
C VAL A 28 -1.79 4.33 13.78
N ALA A 29 -0.46 4.23 13.66
CA ALA A 29 0.48 4.83 14.60
C ALA A 29 0.34 6.36 14.67
N GLY A 30 0.19 7.03 13.53
CA GLY A 30 -0.04 8.47 13.46
C GLY A 30 -1.36 8.89 14.12
N MET A 31 -2.44 8.14 13.91
CA MET A 31 -3.73 8.41 14.55
C MET A 31 -3.67 8.22 16.07
N LEU A 32 -3.00 7.16 16.55
CA LEU A 32 -2.78 6.93 17.99
C LEU A 32 -1.94 8.07 18.61
N TYR A 33 -0.91 8.54 17.91
CA TYR A 33 -0.10 9.67 18.35
C TYR A 33 -0.92 10.96 18.46
N LEU A 34 -1.80 11.24 17.50
CA LEU A 34 -2.68 12.42 17.53
C LEU A 34 -3.74 12.34 18.64
N GLN A 35 -4.10 11.14 19.10
CA GLN A 35 -5.09 10.93 20.17
C GLN A 35 -4.54 11.10 21.60
N ARG A 36 -3.24 11.42 21.76
CA ARG A 36 -2.57 11.51 23.08
C ARG A 36 -3.06 12.63 24.02
N GLY A 37 -4.02 13.46 23.59
CA GLY A 37 -4.63 14.51 24.42
C GLY A 37 -3.75 15.74 24.71
N SER A 38 -2.56 15.83 24.11
CA SER A 38 -1.65 16.97 24.23
C SER A 38 -1.43 17.61 22.86
N TYR A 39 -1.68 18.91 22.76
CA TYR A 39 -1.58 19.65 21.50
C TYR A 39 -0.15 20.21 21.32
N ASN A 40 0.58 19.67 20.35
CA ASN A 40 1.85 20.24 19.88
C ASN A 40 1.63 20.81 18.47
N PRO A 41 2.09 22.03 18.13
CA PRO A 41 1.95 22.57 16.77
C PRO A 41 2.50 21.65 15.68
N LEU A 42 3.51 20.83 15.98
CA LEU A 42 4.05 19.83 15.06
C LEU A 42 3.06 18.70 14.72
N ASP A 43 2.01 18.50 15.52
CA ASP A 43 1.00 17.46 15.30
C ASP A 43 0.16 17.76 14.04
N SER A 44 0.09 19.03 13.62
CA SER A 44 -0.52 19.40 12.34
C SER A 44 0.22 18.81 11.12
N LEU A 45 1.56 18.75 11.17
CA LEU A 45 2.37 18.11 10.13
C LEU A 45 2.14 16.59 10.11
N VAL A 46 2.01 15.98 11.28
CA VAL A 46 1.70 14.55 11.40
C VAL A 46 0.32 14.26 10.80
N LEU A 47 -0.68 15.10 11.07
CA LEU A 47 -2.01 14.96 10.50
C LEU A 47 -2.00 15.07 8.97
N ILE A 48 -1.28 16.06 8.41
CA ILE A 48 -1.13 16.19 6.94
C ILE A 48 -0.47 14.94 6.35
N ALA A 49 0.60 14.44 6.99
CA ALA A 49 1.28 13.23 6.55
C ALA A 49 0.34 12.01 6.57
N VAL A 50 -0.42 11.83 7.66
CA VAL A 50 -1.41 10.74 7.78
C VAL A 50 -2.49 10.86 6.71
N CYS A 51 -3.02 12.06 6.45
CA CYS A 51 -4.01 12.27 5.38
C CYS A 51 -3.47 11.89 3.99
N MET A 52 -2.23 12.26 3.68
CA MET A 52 -1.59 11.87 2.41
C MET A 52 -1.40 10.36 2.32
N MET A 53 -0.97 9.71 3.41
CA MET A 53 -0.83 8.26 3.47
C MET A 53 -2.18 7.53 3.29
N VAL A 54 -3.26 8.05 3.90
CA VAL A 54 -4.62 7.51 3.75
C VAL A 54 -5.09 7.56 2.31
N ALA A 55 -4.72 8.59 1.54
CA ALA A 55 -5.05 8.66 0.11
C ALA A 55 -4.25 7.66 -0.74
N ILE A 56 -2.97 7.45 -0.42
CA ILE A 56 -2.05 6.60 -1.21
C ILE A 56 -2.23 5.10 -0.90
N CYS A 57 -2.48 4.75 0.36
CA CYS A 57 -2.63 3.37 0.82
C CYS A 57 -3.65 2.53 0.02
N PRO A 58 -4.89 2.99 -0.24
CA PRO A 58 -5.85 2.22 -1.01
C PRO A 58 -5.43 2.06 -2.48
N VAL A 59 -4.74 3.06 -3.05
CA VAL A 59 -4.22 2.97 -4.42
C VAL A 59 -3.16 1.88 -4.52
N CYS A 60 -2.20 1.82 -3.59
CA CYS A 60 -1.19 0.76 -3.54
C CYS A 60 -1.80 -0.63 -3.32
N LEU A 61 -2.84 -0.72 -2.49
CA LEU A 61 -3.52 -1.98 -2.24
C LEU A 61 -4.30 -2.46 -3.48
N LEU A 62 -5.02 -1.55 -4.15
CA LEU A 62 -5.75 -1.86 -5.38
C LEU A 62 -4.82 -2.25 -6.51
N THR A 63 -3.70 -1.55 -6.72
CA THR A 63 -2.73 -1.92 -7.75
C THR A 63 -2.13 -3.30 -7.48
N ALA A 64 -1.80 -3.64 -6.24
CA ALA A 64 -1.34 -4.98 -5.86
C ALA A 64 -2.38 -6.07 -6.20
N ILE A 65 -3.65 -5.83 -5.85
CA ILE A 65 -4.75 -6.77 -6.13
C ILE A 65 -4.95 -6.94 -7.63
N VAL A 66 -5.01 -5.85 -8.40
CA VAL A 66 -5.17 -5.90 -9.86
C VAL A 66 -4.03 -6.70 -10.50
N LEU A 67 -2.79 -6.49 -10.08
CA LEU A 67 -1.63 -7.24 -10.58
C LEU A 67 -1.71 -8.73 -10.24
N LEU A 68 -2.22 -9.10 -9.06
CA LEU A 68 -2.44 -10.49 -8.67
C LEU A 68 -3.56 -11.14 -9.51
N VAL A 69 -4.67 -10.45 -9.74
CA VAL A 69 -5.78 -10.94 -10.55
C VAL A 69 -5.35 -11.16 -12.00
N VAL A 70 -4.64 -10.19 -12.61
CA VAL A 70 -4.10 -10.33 -13.97
C VAL A 70 -3.17 -11.53 -14.07
N GLN A 71 -2.32 -11.77 -13.06
CA GLN A 71 -1.44 -12.93 -13.03
C GLN A 71 -2.18 -14.26 -12.88
N LEU A 72 -3.24 -14.30 -12.07
CA LEU A 72 -4.09 -15.47 -11.92
C LEU A 72 -4.77 -15.82 -13.24
N ILE A 73 -5.44 -14.85 -13.86
CA ILE A 73 -6.12 -15.03 -15.15
C ILE A 73 -5.13 -15.47 -16.23
N ALA A 74 -3.97 -14.80 -16.35
CA ALA A 74 -2.92 -15.18 -17.31
C ALA A 74 -2.22 -16.51 -16.94
N GLY A 75 -2.36 -17.00 -15.71
CA GLY A 75 -1.95 -18.33 -15.29
C GLY A 75 -2.94 -19.41 -15.71
N PHE A 76 -4.24 -19.13 -15.59
CA PHE A 76 -5.32 -20.02 -16.00
C PHE A 76 -5.41 -20.19 -17.53
N ILE A 77 -5.31 -19.10 -18.29
CA ILE A 77 -5.40 -19.15 -19.77
C ILE A 77 -4.18 -19.86 -20.40
N SER A 78 -3.08 -19.97 -19.66
CA SER A 78 -1.83 -20.57 -20.16
C SER A 78 -1.67 -22.05 -19.79
N ARG A 79 -2.66 -22.66 -19.12
CA ARG A 79 -2.74 -24.10 -18.87
C ARG A 79 -3.68 -24.75 -19.87
#